data_AF-A0A7Y3J744-F1
#
_entry.id   AF-A0A7Y3J744-F1
#
_cell.length_a   1.000
_cell.length_b   1.000
_cell.length_c   1.000
_cell.angle_alpha   90.00
_cell.angle_beta   90.00
_cell.angle_gamma   90.00
#
_symmetry.space_group_name_H-M   'P 1'
#
loop_
_entity.id
_entity.type
_entity.pdbx_description
1 polymer ?
#
loop_
_entity_poly.entity_id
_entity_poly.type
_entity_poly.pdbx_seq_one_letter_code
_entity_poly.pdbx_strand_id
1 'polypeptide(L)'
;AIAESLIAAMTAWSETDAVAADVGVEMHETTDDRAREAASAASGVSMSVRMVHGMMGEIGARMLKTIESVRHTRTVAEAAVEEVGRTTQRVKELDMAVKAIADLSELIKTIANQTNLLALNATIEAARAGAAGAGFAVVANEVKTLASRTSKATEEISRALSAVCIAKDQVGESIGATHRSFADIENQVEIISRNIDEDKTVIETIDKFISDAAKNVDEISTTLEQMAAESN
;
A
#
# COMPACT_ATOMS: atom_id res chain seq x y z
N ALA A 1 -53.01 -12.59 -85.95
CA ALA A 1 -51.87 -11.64 -85.97
C ALA A 1 -51.97 -10.59 -84.85
N ILE A 2 -52.69 -9.46 -85.01
CA ILE A 2 -52.70 -8.39 -83.98
C ILE A 2 -53.39 -8.83 -82.68
N ALA A 3 -54.55 -9.50 -82.76
CA ALA A 3 -55.26 -9.99 -81.58
C ALA A 3 -54.47 -11.06 -80.79
N GLU A 4 -53.82 -11.99 -81.48
CA GLU A 4 -52.95 -13.00 -80.85
C GLU A 4 -51.71 -12.36 -80.20
N SER A 5 -51.13 -11.35 -80.84
CA SER A 5 -50.02 -10.56 -80.27
C SER A 5 -50.45 -9.79 -79.02
N LEU A 6 -51.69 -9.28 -78.98
CA LEU A 6 -52.22 -8.50 -77.86
C LEU A 6 -52.56 -9.42 -76.67
N ILE A 7 -53.11 -10.60 -76.95
CA ILE A 7 -53.34 -11.64 -75.94
C ILE A 7 -52.00 -12.10 -75.36
N ALA A 8 -51.02 -12.44 -76.20
CA ALA A 8 -49.70 -12.87 -75.73
C ALA A 8 -48.99 -11.79 -74.86
N ALA A 9 -49.13 -10.51 -75.22
CA ALA A 9 -48.61 -9.42 -74.41
C ALA A 9 -49.35 -9.27 -73.07
N MET A 10 -50.68 -9.44 -73.03
CA MET A 10 -51.46 -9.42 -71.79
C MET A 10 -51.13 -10.61 -70.88
N THR A 11 -50.92 -11.81 -71.43
CA THR A 11 -50.52 -12.97 -70.64
C THR A 11 -49.13 -12.78 -70.05
N ALA A 12 -48.17 -12.32 -70.86
CA ALA A 12 -46.82 -11.99 -70.38
C ALA A 12 -46.84 -10.91 -69.30
N TRP A 13 -47.68 -9.88 -69.45
CA TRP A 13 -47.85 -8.84 -68.44
C TRP A 13 -48.45 -9.39 -67.14
N SER A 14 -49.45 -10.27 -67.22
CA SER A 14 -50.03 -10.92 -66.05
C SER A 14 -49.06 -11.87 -65.34
N GLU A 15 -48.21 -12.56 -66.09
CA GLU A 15 -47.15 -13.42 -65.53
C GLU A 15 -46.08 -12.57 -64.83
N THR A 16 -45.68 -11.42 -65.41
CA THR A 16 -44.76 -10.50 -64.72
C THR A 16 -45.37 -9.87 -63.47
N ASP A 17 -46.66 -9.53 -63.47
CA ASP A 17 -47.35 -9.01 -62.28
C ASP A 17 -47.44 -10.07 -61.17
N ALA A 18 -47.72 -11.32 -61.55
CA ALA A 18 -47.76 -12.44 -60.60
C ALA A 18 -46.38 -12.75 -60.00
N VAL A 19 -45.32 -12.74 -60.82
CA VAL A 19 -43.94 -12.90 -60.34
C VAL A 19 -43.51 -11.72 -59.47
N ALA A 20 -43.87 -10.49 -59.84
CA ALA A 20 -43.57 -9.31 -59.02
C ALA A 20 -44.28 -9.34 -57.66
N ALA A 21 -45.53 -9.84 -57.62
CA ALA A 21 -46.27 -10.03 -56.37
C ALA A 21 -45.65 -11.13 -55.49
N ASP A 22 -45.27 -12.27 -56.07
CA ASP A 22 -44.63 -13.39 -55.36
C ASP A 22 -43.25 -13.00 -54.79
N VAL A 23 -42.42 -12.34 -55.60
CA VAL A 23 -41.13 -11.78 -55.16
C VAL A 23 -41.32 -10.71 -54.08
N GLY A 24 -42.40 -9.91 -54.16
CA GLY A 24 -42.75 -8.94 -53.13
C GLY A 24 -43.06 -9.60 -51.79
N VAL A 25 -43.88 -10.66 -51.79
CA VAL A 25 -44.23 -11.42 -50.57
C VAL A 25 -43.00 -12.11 -49.97
N GLU A 26 -42.18 -12.79 -50.77
CA GLU A 26 -40.96 -13.46 -50.30
C GLU A 26 -39.93 -12.45 -49.75
N MET A 27 -39.79 -11.28 -50.40
CA MET A 27 -38.95 -10.20 -49.87
C MET A 27 -39.47 -9.66 -48.53
N HIS A 28 -40.78 -9.48 -48.37
CA HIS A 28 -41.38 -9.01 -47.12
C HIS A 28 -41.17 -10.00 -45.98
N GLU A 29 -41.45 -11.30 -46.19
CA GLU A 29 -41.23 -12.34 -45.17
C GLU A 29 -39.75 -12.41 -44.75
N THR A 30 -38.83 -12.42 -45.72
CA THR A 30 -37.39 -12.47 -45.44
C THR A 30 -36.91 -11.21 -44.70
N THR A 31 -37.50 -10.05 -44.98
CA THR A 31 -37.15 -8.79 -44.33
C THR A 31 -37.67 -8.73 -42.89
N ASP A 32 -38.89 -9.21 -42.63
CA ASP A 32 -39.49 -9.26 -41.30
C ASP A 32 -38.72 -10.21 -40.36
N ASP A 33 -38.33 -11.38 -40.85
CA ASP A 33 -37.53 -12.35 -40.08
C ASP A 33 -36.15 -11.77 -39.72
N ARG A 34 -35.48 -11.11 -40.66
CA ARG A 34 -34.20 -10.43 -40.40
C ARG A 34 -34.36 -9.26 -39.44
N ALA A 35 -35.45 -8.50 -39.54
CA ALA A 35 -35.73 -7.40 -38.63
C ALA A 35 -35.96 -7.90 -37.19
N ARG A 36 -36.68 -9.01 -37.01
CA ARG A 36 -36.86 -9.66 -35.70
C ARG A 36 -35.54 -10.16 -35.11
N GLU A 37 -34.70 -10.80 -35.91
CA GLU A 37 -33.39 -11.29 -35.46
C GLU A 37 -32.50 -10.11 -35.01
N ALA A 38 -32.46 -9.03 -35.81
CA ALA A 38 -31.74 -7.81 -35.49
C ALA A 38 -32.28 -7.13 -34.23
N ALA A 39 -33.60 -7.11 -34.02
CA ALA A 39 -34.23 -6.51 -32.83
C ALA A 39 -33.88 -7.29 -31.56
N SER A 40 -33.87 -8.62 -31.64
CA SER A 40 -33.42 -9.48 -30.55
C SER A 40 -31.95 -9.23 -30.20
N ALA A 41 -31.09 -9.14 -31.22
CA ALA A 41 -29.68 -8.81 -31.04
C ALA A 41 -29.49 -7.42 -30.41
N ALA A 42 -30.20 -6.39 -30.89
CA ALA A 42 -30.16 -5.03 -30.34
C ALA A 42 -30.60 -5.00 -28.87
N SER A 43 -31.66 -5.72 -28.51
CA SER A 43 -32.11 -5.87 -27.11
C SER A 43 -31.03 -6.53 -26.23
N GLY A 44 -30.36 -7.57 -26.73
CA GLY A 44 -29.23 -8.21 -26.06
C GLY A 44 -28.04 -7.27 -25.82
N VAL A 45 -27.69 -6.44 -26.82
CA VAL A 45 -26.65 -5.41 -26.68
C VAL A 45 -27.09 -4.34 -25.68
N SER A 46 -28.36 -3.89 -25.72
CA SER A 46 -28.93 -2.91 -24.77
C SER A 46 -28.77 -3.36 -23.31
N MET A 47 -29.06 -4.63 -23.02
CA MET A 47 -28.86 -5.21 -21.68
C MET A 47 -27.37 -5.23 -21.29
N SER A 48 -26.50 -5.59 -22.22
CA SER A 48 -25.05 -5.60 -21.99
C SER A 48 -24.52 -4.21 -21.69
N VAL A 49 -24.92 -3.19 -22.44
CA VAL A 49 -24.56 -1.78 -22.21
C VAL A 49 -25.01 -1.30 -20.83
N ARG A 50 -26.25 -1.61 -20.42
CA ARG A 50 -26.74 -1.28 -19.06
C ARG A 50 -25.93 -1.97 -17.96
N MET A 51 -25.55 -3.23 -18.17
CA MET A 51 -24.74 -3.99 -17.22
C MET A 51 -23.36 -3.36 -17.05
N VAL A 52 -22.68 -3.02 -18.16
CA VAL A 52 -21.36 -2.37 -18.12
C VAL A 52 -21.46 -1.00 -17.45
N HIS A 53 -22.52 -0.22 -17.70
CA HIS A 53 -22.73 1.07 -17.02
C HIS A 53 -22.84 0.90 -15.49
N GLY A 54 -23.60 -0.10 -15.03
CA GLY A 54 -23.68 -0.42 -13.60
C GLY A 54 -22.32 -0.81 -13.00
N MET A 55 -21.52 -1.60 -13.73
CA MET A 55 -20.16 -1.96 -13.31
C MET A 55 -19.25 -0.72 -13.22
N MET A 56 -19.34 0.22 -14.16
CA MET A 56 -18.58 1.48 -14.11
C MET A 56 -18.93 2.31 -12.87
N GLY A 57 -20.21 2.38 -12.50
CA GLY A 57 -20.64 3.01 -11.25
C GLY A 57 -20.01 2.38 -10.01
N GLU A 58 -19.91 1.05 -9.95
CA GLU A 58 -19.24 0.35 -8.85
C GLU A 58 -17.74 0.62 -8.82
N ILE A 59 -17.06 0.63 -9.97
CA ILE A 59 -15.63 0.97 -10.07
C ILE A 59 -15.39 2.39 -9.57
N GLY A 60 -16.20 3.37 -9.99
CA GLY A 60 -16.09 4.75 -9.50
C GLY A 60 -16.24 4.85 -7.98
N ALA A 61 -17.20 4.13 -7.40
CA ALA A 61 -17.38 4.08 -5.94
C ALA A 61 -16.18 3.44 -5.22
N ARG A 62 -15.57 2.39 -5.80
CA ARG A 62 -14.36 1.77 -5.26
C ARG A 62 -13.15 2.70 -5.33
N MET A 63 -12.99 3.47 -6.40
CA MET A 63 -11.90 4.45 -6.51
C MET A 63 -11.98 5.53 -5.42
N LEU A 64 -13.18 6.04 -5.12
CA LEU A 64 -13.35 7.01 -4.02
C LEU A 64 -12.89 6.44 -2.67
N LYS A 65 -13.19 5.16 -2.40
CA LYS A 65 -12.69 4.47 -1.19
C LYS A 65 -11.17 4.30 -1.22
N THR A 66 -10.60 3.97 -2.38
CA THR A 66 -9.14 3.88 -2.53
C THR A 66 -8.47 5.22 -2.27
N ILE A 67 -9.02 6.34 -2.78
CA ILE A 67 -8.52 7.70 -2.51
C ILE A 67 -8.50 7.98 -1.00
N GLU A 68 -9.59 7.66 -0.30
CA GLU A 68 -9.66 7.84 1.16
C GLU A 68 -8.62 7.00 1.89
N SER A 69 -8.47 5.72 1.49
CA SER A 69 -7.48 4.79 2.04
C SER A 69 -6.04 5.26 1.83
N VAL A 70 -5.73 5.79 0.64
CA VAL A 70 -4.41 6.35 0.30
C VAL A 70 -4.12 7.58 1.17
N ARG A 71 -5.08 8.49 1.33
CA ARG A 71 -4.94 9.66 2.21
C ARG A 71 -4.72 9.26 3.66
N HIS A 72 -5.47 8.27 4.13
CA HIS A 72 -5.30 7.75 5.49
C HIS A 72 -3.91 7.11 5.67
N THR A 73 -3.48 6.28 4.72
CA THR A 73 -2.15 5.64 4.73
C THR A 73 -1.03 6.67 4.80
N ARG A 74 -1.13 7.75 4.02
CA ARG A 74 -0.16 8.86 4.07
C ARG A 74 -0.09 9.50 5.46
N THR A 75 -1.25 9.81 6.05
CA THR A 75 -1.32 10.43 7.38
C THR A 75 -0.68 9.53 8.46
N VAL A 76 -0.93 8.23 8.39
CA VAL A 76 -0.36 7.24 9.32
C VAL A 76 1.15 7.11 9.12
N ALA A 77 1.64 7.11 7.87
CA ALA A 77 3.06 7.06 7.56
C ALA A 77 3.79 8.31 8.11
N GLU A 78 3.24 9.50 7.89
CA GLU A 78 3.80 10.77 8.40
C GLU A 78 3.91 10.75 9.95
N ALA A 79 2.85 10.32 10.64
CA ALA A 79 2.85 10.19 12.10
C ALA A 79 3.88 9.17 12.60
N ALA A 80 4.07 8.07 11.87
CA ALA A 80 5.04 7.05 12.23
C ALA A 80 6.48 7.54 12.02
N VAL A 81 6.76 8.31 10.97
CA VAL A 81 8.06 8.96 10.75
C VAL A 81 8.39 9.92 11.90
N GLU A 82 7.41 10.71 12.36
CA GLU A 82 7.58 11.56 13.53
C GLU A 82 7.97 10.73 14.77
N GLU A 83 7.27 9.62 15.01
CA GLU A 83 7.51 8.79 16.19
C GLU A 83 8.89 8.07 16.15
N VAL A 84 9.31 7.63 14.96
CA VAL A 84 10.67 7.14 14.70
C VAL A 84 11.71 8.23 15.03
N GLY A 85 11.43 9.48 14.65
CA GLY A 85 12.25 10.65 15.00
C GLY A 85 12.40 10.86 16.51
N ARG A 86 11.28 10.82 17.26
CA ARG A 86 11.32 10.93 18.73
C ARG A 86 12.07 9.76 19.37
N THR A 87 11.89 8.55 18.85
CA THR A 87 12.59 7.36 19.34
C THR A 87 14.11 7.47 19.11
N THR A 88 14.53 7.99 17.96
CA THR A 88 15.93 8.29 17.66
C THR A 88 16.52 9.26 18.69
N GLN A 89 15.78 10.30 19.06
CA GLN A 89 16.21 11.27 20.06
C GLN A 89 16.35 10.63 21.46
N ARG A 90 15.40 9.79 21.87
CA ARG A 90 15.49 9.04 23.15
C ARG A 90 16.71 8.10 23.18
N VAL A 91 17.02 7.45 22.07
CA VAL A 91 18.23 6.61 21.94
C VAL A 91 19.51 7.43 22.10
N LYS A 92 19.53 8.66 21.57
CA LYS A 92 20.66 9.58 21.75
C LYS A 92 20.81 10.04 23.20
N GLU A 93 19.72 10.31 23.89
CA GLU A 93 19.73 10.64 25.32
C GLU A 93 20.23 9.47 26.17
N LEU A 94 19.80 8.24 25.85
CA LEU A 94 20.32 7.03 26.47
C LEU A 94 21.84 6.89 26.27
N ASP A 95 22.35 7.15 25.07
CA ASP A 95 23.78 7.11 24.76
C ASP A 95 24.59 8.08 25.63
N MET A 96 24.08 9.29 25.84
CA MET A 96 24.69 10.29 26.73
C MET A 96 24.69 9.82 28.19
N ALA A 97 23.58 9.25 28.68
CA ALA A 97 23.48 8.75 30.04
C ALA A 97 24.44 7.57 30.28
N VAL A 98 24.51 6.63 29.34
CA VAL A 98 25.41 5.47 29.42
C VAL A 98 26.88 5.91 29.46
N LYS A 99 27.27 6.90 28.63
CA LYS A 99 28.62 7.49 28.67
C LYS A 99 28.94 8.12 30.03
N ALA A 100 28.02 8.91 30.58
CA ALA A 100 28.22 9.53 31.89
C ALA A 100 28.40 8.49 33.01
N ILE A 101 27.65 7.38 32.97
CA ILE A 101 27.80 6.28 33.94
C ILE A 101 29.14 5.56 33.72
N ALA A 102 29.58 5.37 32.47
CA ALA A 102 30.88 4.77 32.16
C ALA A 102 32.04 5.60 32.73
N ASP A 103 32.01 6.92 32.53
CA ASP A 103 33.02 7.84 33.06
C ASP A 103 33.06 7.81 34.60
N LEU A 104 31.89 7.78 35.25
CA LEU A 104 31.79 7.67 36.70
C LEU A 104 32.30 6.32 37.21
N SER A 105 31.99 5.22 36.53
CA SER A 105 32.47 3.88 36.87
C SER A 105 34.01 3.82 36.83
N GLU A 106 34.62 4.43 35.81
CA GLU A 106 36.07 4.50 35.66
C GLU A 106 36.73 5.35 36.76
N LEU A 107 36.09 6.47 37.13
CA LEU A 107 36.53 7.28 38.26
C LEU A 107 36.49 6.48 39.58
N ILE A 108 35.39 5.77 39.85
CA ILE A 108 35.25 4.93 41.05
C ILE A 108 36.31 3.83 41.05
N LYS A 109 36.57 3.19 39.89
CA LYS A 109 37.62 2.18 39.74
C LYS A 109 39.00 2.77 40.09
N THR A 110 39.29 3.97 39.62
CA THR A 110 40.53 4.69 39.94
C THR A 110 40.65 4.97 41.43
N ILE A 111 39.59 5.47 42.08
CA ILE A 111 39.54 5.72 43.53
C ILE A 111 39.74 4.42 44.31
N ALA A 112 39.09 3.33 43.90
CA ALA A 112 39.23 2.03 44.54
C ALA A 112 40.68 1.51 44.45
N ASN A 113 41.32 1.65 43.29
CA ASN A 113 42.72 1.27 43.10
C ASN A 113 43.67 2.11 43.97
N GLN A 114 43.45 3.43 44.06
CA GLN A 114 44.22 4.31 44.96
C GLN A 114 44.00 3.95 46.43
N THR A 115 42.76 3.69 46.83
CA THR A 115 42.41 3.27 48.19
C THR A 115 43.08 1.94 48.56
N ASN A 116 43.13 1.00 47.62
CA ASN A 116 43.83 -0.27 47.78
C ASN A 116 45.34 -0.08 47.99
N LEU A 117 45.97 0.85 47.25
CA LEU A 117 47.38 1.20 47.43
C LEU A 117 47.64 1.89 48.78
N LEU A 118 46.77 2.80 49.20
CA LEU A 118 46.85 3.45 50.52
C LEU A 118 46.70 2.43 51.66
N ALA A 119 45.75 1.51 51.53
CA ALA A 119 45.54 0.42 52.49
C ALA A 119 46.75 -0.51 52.56
N LEU A 120 47.37 -0.84 51.42
CA LEU A 120 48.61 -1.62 51.37
C LEU A 120 49.74 -0.93 52.13
N ASN A 121 49.95 0.37 51.89
CA ASN A 121 50.96 1.16 52.60
C ASN A 121 50.69 1.18 54.12
N ALA A 122 49.43 1.31 54.52
CA ALA A 122 49.03 1.25 55.93
C ALA A 122 49.29 -0.14 56.55
N THR A 123 49.03 -1.23 55.82
CA THR A 123 49.36 -2.59 56.27
C THR A 123 50.88 -2.76 56.48
N ILE A 124 51.71 -2.20 55.58
CA ILE A 124 53.17 -2.23 55.71
C ILE A 124 53.64 -1.47 56.95
N GLU A 125 53.13 -0.26 57.18
CA GLU A 125 53.53 0.56 58.33
C GLU A 125 53.02 -0.04 59.66
N ALA A 126 51.82 -0.63 59.65
CA ALA A 126 51.29 -1.36 60.81
C ALA A 126 52.15 -2.57 61.17
N ALA A 127 52.66 -3.32 60.18
CA ALA A 127 53.61 -4.41 60.40
C ALA A 127 54.94 -3.90 60.97
N ARG A 128 55.41 -2.73 60.51
CA ARG A 128 56.64 -2.09 61.00
C ARG A 128 56.54 -1.63 62.45
N ALA A 129 55.36 -1.22 62.90
CA ALA A 129 55.07 -0.86 64.29
C ALA A 129 54.95 -2.07 65.24
N GLY A 130 55.00 -3.30 64.74
CA GLY A 130 54.95 -4.52 65.55
C GLY A 130 53.65 -4.63 66.37
N ALA A 131 53.76 -4.94 67.66
CA ALA A 131 52.61 -5.13 68.54
C ALA A 131 51.73 -3.87 68.68
N ALA A 132 52.31 -2.67 68.59
CA ALA A 132 51.57 -1.41 68.66
C ALA A 132 50.70 -1.14 67.42
N GLY A 133 51.01 -1.78 66.28
CA GLY A 133 50.29 -1.62 65.01
C GLY A 133 49.18 -2.65 64.76
N ALA A 134 48.98 -3.62 65.66
CA ALA A 134 48.09 -4.75 65.42
C ALA A 134 46.63 -4.34 65.08
N GLY A 135 46.08 -3.35 65.78
CA GLY A 135 44.73 -2.82 65.50
C GLY A 135 44.65 -2.11 64.14
N PHE A 136 45.69 -1.35 63.78
CA PHE A 136 45.78 -0.67 62.48
C PHE A 136 45.90 -1.67 61.33
N ALA A 137 46.60 -2.79 61.52
CA ALA A 137 46.73 -3.84 60.52
C ALA A 137 45.37 -4.47 60.15
N VAL A 138 44.48 -4.67 61.14
CA VAL A 138 43.12 -5.19 60.90
C VAL A 138 42.31 -4.22 60.05
N VAL A 139 42.31 -2.93 60.42
CA VAL A 139 41.58 -1.90 59.66
C VAL A 139 42.13 -1.76 58.24
N ALA A 140 43.46 -1.74 58.07
CA ALA A 140 44.08 -1.65 56.75
C ALA A 140 43.70 -2.83 55.84
N ASN A 141 43.64 -4.05 56.38
CA ASN A 141 43.20 -5.23 55.62
C ASN A 141 41.71 -5.17 55.24
N GLU A 142 40.84 -4.65 56.12
CA GLU A 142 39.43 -4.46 55.80
C GLU A 142 39.24 -3.42 54.68
N VAL A 143 39.93 -2.29 54.77
CA VAL A 143 39.93 -1.25 53.72
C VAL A 143 40.43 -1.81 52.39
N LYS A 144 41.51 -2.60 52.41
CA LYS A 144 42.05 -3.27 51.21
C LYS A 144 41.01 -4.20 50.58
N THR A 145 40.31 -4.98 51.40
CA THR A 145 39.26 -5.90 50.94
C THR A 145 38.08 -5.14 50.34
N LEU A 146 37.64 -4.06 50.99
CA LEU A 146 36.56 -3.21 50.49
C LEU A 146 36.92 -2.52 49.17
N ALA A 147 38.16 -2.05 49.04
CA ALA A 147 38.68 -1.47 47.81
C ALA A 147 38.69 -2.49 46.66
N SER A 148 39.17 -3.72 46.91
CA SER A 148 39.14 -4.80 45.91
C SER A 148 37.72 -5.19 45.49
N ARG A 149 36.77 -5.26 46.44
CA ARG A 149 35.35 -5.49 46.13
C ARG A 149 34.76 -4.36 45.28
N THR A 150 35.14 -3.12 45.57
CA THR A 150 34.69 -1.94 44.81
C THR A 150 35.21 -2.00 43.37
N SER A 151 36.49 -2.30 43.15
CA SER A 151 37.05 -2.46 41.79
C SER A 151 36.32 -3.55 40.99
N LYS A 152 36.04 -4.71 41.62
CA LYS A 152 35.27 -5.78 40.96
C LYS A 152 33.86 -5.35 40.59
N ALA A 153 33.16 -4.64 41.49
CA ALA A 153 31.83 -4.11 41.21
C ALA A 153 31.84 -3.12 40.03
N THR A 154 32.85 -2.23 39.95
CA THR A 154 32.99 -1.31 38.80
C THR A 154 33.26 -2.04 37.49
N GLU A 155 33.98 -3.17 37.51
CA GLU A 155 34.19 -4.00 36.31
C GLU A 155 32.91 -4.71 35.85
N GLU A 156 32.07 -5.15 36.78
CA GLU A 156 30.73 -5.66 36.47
C GLU A 156 29.83 -4.59 35.86
N ILE A 157 29.85 -3.38 36.41
CA ILE A 157 29.12 -2.22 35.84
C ILE A 157 29.60 -1.95 34.42
N SER A 158 30.92 -1.88 34.17
CA SER A 158 31.45 -1.61 32.82
C SER A 158 31.05 -2.70 31.82
N ARG A 159 31.01 -3.97 32.23
CA ARG A 159 30.49 -5.06 31.38
C ARG A 159 29.00 -4.90 31.07
N ALA A 160 28.19 -4.53 32.07
CA ALA A 160 26.77 -4.27 31.87
C ALA A 160 26.53 -3.10 30.91
N LEU A 161 27.28 -2.00 31.05
CA LEU A 161 27.19 -0.85 30.15
C LEU A 161 27.56 -1.22 28.71
N SER A 162 28.58 -2.06 28.51
CA SER A 162 28.93 -2.56 27.18
C SER A 162 27.78 -3.33 26.52
N ALA A 163 27.06 -4.15 27.29
CA ALA A 163 25.90 -4.87 26.77
C ALA A 163 24.75 -3.91 26.41
N VAL A 164 24.54 -2.87 27.21
CA VAL A 164 23.54 -1.82 26.93
C VAL A 164 23.89 -1.06 25.65
N CYS A 165 25.17 -0.72 25.42
CA CYS A 165 25.61 -0.07 24.19
C CYS A 165 25.28 -0.91 22.95
N ILE A 166 25.60 -2.22 22.98
CA ILE A 166 25.30 -3.14 21.88
C ILE A 166 23.80 -3.18 21.59
N ALA A 167 22.97 -3.32 22.63
CA ALA A 167 21.51 -3.34 22.47
C ALA A 167 20.99 -2.02 21.89
N LYS A 168 21.54 -0.89 22.34
CA LYS A 168 21.19 0.44 21.83
C LYS A 168 21.57 0.61 20.34
N ASP A 169 22.71 0.09 19.91
CA ASP A 169 23.12 0.18 18.50
C ASP A 169 22.22 -0.69 17.60
N GLN A 170 21.81 -1.87 18.06
CA GLN A 170 20.81 -2.72 17.38
C GLN A 170 19.45 -2.03 17.24
N VAL A 171 19.03 -1.28 18.27
CA VAL A 171 17.83 -0.45 18.20
C VAL A 171 18.00 0.65 17.14
N GLY A 172 19.16 1.29 17.07
CA GLY A 172 19.48 2.28 16.04
C GLY A 172 19.39 1.72 14.61
N GLU A 173 19.91 0.51 14.38
CA GLU A 173 19.78 -0.18 13.09
C GLU A 173 18.32 -0.47 12.72
N SER A 174 17.54 -0.93 13.70
CA SER A 174 16.12 -1.23 13.54
C SER A 174 15.32 0.03 13.18
N ILE A 175 15.57 1.14 13.88
CA ILE A 175 15.00 2.47 13.56
C ILE A 175 15.33 2.87 12.12
N GLY A 176 16.58 2.70 11.70
CA GLY A 176 17.00 3.00 10.33
C GLY A 176 16.29 2.15 9.27
N ALA A 177 16.05 0.86 9.56
CA ALA A 177 15.26 -0.01 8.69
C ALA A 177 13.79 0.44 8.62
N THR A 178 13.19 0.77 9.76
CA THR A 178 11.82 1.30 9.83
C THR A 178 11.67 2.60 9.03
N HIS A 179 12.64 3.52 9.10
CA HIS A 179 12.62 4.75 8.32
C HIS A 179 12.62 4.48 6.80
N ARG A 180 13.41 3.50 6.33
CA ARG A 180 13.39 3.10 4.91
C ARG A 180 12.04 2.52 4.49
N SER A 181 11.43 1.68 5.33
CA SER A 181 10.11 1.14 5.05
C SER A 181 9.03 2.22 4.92
N PHE A 182 9.10 3.29 5.72
CA PHE A 182 8.16 4.41 5.56
C PHE A 182 8.40 5.24 4.29
N ALA A 183 9.66 5.47 3.91
CA ALA A 183 9.97 6.10 2.64
C ALA A 183 9.45 5.28 1.44
N ASP A 184 9.56 3.95 1.51
CA ASP A 184 8.98 3.06 0.49
C ASP A 184 7.44 3.18 0.45
N ILE A 185 6.77 3.27 1.61
CA ILE A 185 5.32 3.47 1.69
C ILE A 185 4.91 4.80 1.05
N GLU A 186 5.64 5.89 1.29
CA GLU A 186 5.37 7.20 0.68
C GLU A 186 5.44 7.15 -0.85
N ASN A 187 6.46 6.47 -1.40
CA ASN A 187 6.58 6.25 -2.84
C ASN A 187 5.42 5.40 -3.40
N GLN A 188 5.02 4.33 -2.70
CA GLN A 188 3.86 3.54 -3.10
C GLN A 188 2.56 4.35 -3.10
N VAL A 189 2.37 5.22 -2.11
CA VAL A 189 1.23 6.15 -2.04
C VAL A 189 1.20 7.08 -3.25
N GLU A 190 2.35 7.60 -3.68
CA GLU A 190 2.47 8.44 -4.89
C GLU A 190 2.11 7.66 -6.16
N ILE A 191 2.65 6.45 -6.33
CA ILE A 191 2.36 5.57 -7.47
C ILE A 191 0.86 5.26 -7.54
N ILE A 192 0.24 4.88 -6.41
CA ILE A 192 -1.19 4.57 -6.35
C ILE A 192 -2.03 5.83 -6.68
N SER A 193 -1.64 7.00 -6.19
CA SER A 193 -2.35 8.25 -6.49
C SER A 193 -2.33 8.56 -7.99
N ARG A 194 -1.18 8.37 -8.65
CA ARG A 194 -1.09 8.53 -10.10
C ARG A 194 -1.95 7.52 -10.86
N ASN A 195 -1.94 6.25 -10.45
CA ASN A 195 -2.77 5.22 -11.08
C ASN A 195 -4.28 5.55 -10.94
N ILE A 196 -4.69 6.15 -9.82
CA ILE A 196 -6.07 6.62 -9.62
C ILE A 196 -6.42 7.74 -10.62
N ASP A 197 -5.51 8.69 -10.87
CA ASP A 197 -5.78 9.75 -11.87
C ASP A 197 -5.86 9.18 -13.29
N GLU A 198 -5.03 8.19 -13.63
CA GLU A 198 -5.08 7.46 -14.89
C GLU A 198 -6.40 6.68 -15.06
N ASP A 199 -6.77 5.88 -14.06
CA ASP A 199 -7.99 5.08 -14.04
C ASP A 199 -9.25 5.95 -14.16
N LYS A 200 -9.24 7.16 -13.58
CA LYS A 200 -10.36 8.11 -13.70
C LYS A 200 -10.59 8.50 -15.16
N THR A 201 -9.51 8.77 -15.89
CA THR A 201 -9.56 9.11 -17.32
C THR A 201 -10.09 7.93 -18.15
N VAL A 202 -9.72 6.71 -17.78
CA VAL A 202 -10.23 5.49 -18.41
C VAL A 202 -11.73 5.33 -18.19
N ILE A 203 -12.22 5.55 -16.97
CA ILE A 203 -13.66 5.47 -16.67
C ILE A 203 -14.45 6.51 -17.47
N GLU A 204 -13.99 7.77 -17.51
CA GLU A 204 -14.64 8.83 -18.30
C GLU A 204 -14.69 8.48 -19.80
N THR A 205 -13.68 7.76 -20.30
CA THR A 205 -13.64 7.30 -21.68
C THR A 205 -14.62 6.15 -21.92
N ILE A 206 -14.69 5.18 -21.01
CA ILE A 206 -15.62 4.06 -21.11
C ILE A 206 -17.07 4.55 -21.00
N ASP A 207 -17.36 5.53 -20.13
CA ASP A 207 -18.70 6.07 -19.98
C ASP A 207 -19.21 6.73 -21.28
N LYS A 208 -18.32 7.42 -22.01
CA LYS A 208 -18.62 7.92 -23.37
C LYS A 208 -18.93 6.79 -24.35
N PHE A 209 -18.10 5.74 -24.38
CA PHE A 209 -18.35 4.57 -25.24
C PHE A 209 -19.69 3.88 -24.94
N ILE A 210 -20.05 3.78 -23.67
CA ILE A 210 -21.35 3.23 -23.23
C ILE A 210 -22.49 4.11 -23.72
N SER A 211 -22.38 5.43 -23.56
CA SER A 211 -23.39 6.38 -24.04
C SER A 211 -23.57 6.31 -25.56
N ASP A 212 -22.47 6.23 -26.32
CA ASP A 212 -22.52 6.10 -27.78
C ASP A 212 -23.12 4.75 -28.20
N ALA A 213 -22.73 3.66 -27.53
CA ALA A 213 -23.31 2.33 -27.78
C ALA A 213 -24.81 2.30 -27.48
N ALA A 214 -25.25 2.93 -26.38
CA ALA A 214 -26.66 3.04 -26.03
C ALA A 214 -27.45 3.78 -27.12
N LYS A 215 -26.91 4.91 -27.62
CA LYS A 215 -27.53 5.69 -28.71
C LYS A 215 -27.62 4.88 -30.01
N ASN A 216 -26.56 4.17 -30.39
CA ASN A 216 -26.56 3.34 -31.60
C ASN A 216 -27.58 2.21 -31.51
N VAL A 217 -27.74 1.59 -30.34
CA VAL A 217 -28.76 0.55 -30.13
C VAL A 217 -30.17 1.13 -30.24
N ASP A 218 -30.40 2.33 -29.71
CA ASP A 218 -31.70 3.03 -29.80
C ASP A 218 -32.05 3.40 -31.26
N GLU A 219 -31.06 3.86 -32.03
CA GLU A 219 -31.19 4.15 -33.48
C GLU A 219 -31.51 2.87 -34.28
N ILE A 220 -30.84 1.75 -33.98
CA ILE A 220 -31.12 0.44 -34.59
C ILE A 220 -32.54 0.00 -34.26
N SER A 221 -32.95 0.05 -32.99
CA SER A 221 -34.32 -0.29 -32.58
C SER A 221 -35.37 0.54 -33.30
N THR A 222 -35.16 1.86 -33.41
CA THR A 222 -36.08 2.76 -34.14
C THR A 222 -36.14 2.42 -35.63
N THR A 223 -35.00 2.12 -36.26
CA THR A 223 -34.93 1.74 -37.68
C THR A 223 -35.67 0.42 -37.93
N LEU A 224 -35.53 -0.54 -37.02
CA LEU A 224 -36.22 -1.84 -37.12
C LEU A 224 -37.73 -1.72 -36.93
N GLU A 225 -38.19 -0.83 -36.04
CA GLU A 225 -39.62 -0.51 -35.88
C GLU A 225 -40.19 0.12 -37.16
N GLN A 226 -39.44 1.01 -37.83
CA GLN A 226 -39.83 1.59 -39.10
C GLN A 226 -39.90 0.54 -40.22
N MET A 227 -38.91 -0.35 -40.32
CA MET A 227 -38.91 -1.44 -41.30
C MET A 227 -40.11 -2.40 -41.11
N ALA A 228 -40.44 -2.73 -39.87
CA ALA A 228 -41.61 -3.56 -39.57
C ALA A 228 -42.93 -2.85 -39.89
N ALA A 229 -42.98 -1.52 -39.80
CA ALA A 229 -44.14 -0.72 -40.18
C ALA A 229 -44.29 -0.58 -41.70
N GLU A 230 -43.19 -0.48 -42.46
CA GLU A 230 -43.19 -0.41 -43.93
C GLU A 230 -43.47 -1.77 -44.59
N SER A 231 -43.31 -2.87 -43.86
CA SER A 231 -43.58 -4.23 -44.34
C SER A 231 -45.04 -4.68 -44.17
N ASN A 232 -45.90 -3.87 -43.54
CA ASN A 232 -47.35 -4.10 -43.38
C ASN A 232 -48.16 -3.21 -44.33
#